data_AF-M0CX61-F1
#
_entry.id   AF-M0CX61-F1
#
_cell.length_a   1.000
_cell.length_b   1.000
_cell.length_c   1.000
_cell.angle_alpha   90.00
_cell.angle_beta   90.00
_cell.angle_gamma   90.00
#
_symmetry.space_group_name_H-M   'P 1'
#
loop_
_entity.id
_entity.type
_entity.pdbx_description
1 polymer ?
#
loop_
_entity_poly.entity_id
_entity_poly.type
_entity_poly.pdbx_seq_one_letter_code
_entity_poly.pdbx_strand_id
1 'polypeptide(L)'
;MVEIDLDEETDRWQWRCPAGHRSWEPTNYHFWCAQCARSNDTDAEPEFEELRNVRTDETFERDEVELVRGSESYESLRGGRA
;
A
#
# COMPACT_ATOMS: atom_id res chain seq x y z
N MET A 1 9.40 -9.98 -2.73
CA MET A 1 9.31 -8.94 -1.69
C MET A 1 9.74 -7.63 -2.32
N VAL A 2 8.81 -6.67 -2.42
CA VAL A 2 8.97 -5.38 -3.10
C VAL A 2 8.87 -4.29 -2.04
N GLU A 3 9.88 -3.44 -1.95
CA GLU A 3 9.90 -2.32 -1.02
C GLU A 3 9.16 -1.12 -1.64
N ILE A 4 8.23 -0.55 -0.88
CA ILE A 4 7.50 0.66 -1.22
C ILE A 4 7.93 1.74 -0.24
N ASP A 5 8.63 2.73 -0.78
CA ASP A 5 8.97 3.91 -0.01
C ASP A 5 7.77 4.87 0.02
N LEU A 6 7.20 5.05 1.21
CA LEU A 6 6.06 5.93 1.44
C LEU A 6 6.45 7.41 1.56
N ASP A 7 7.74 7.72 1.71
CA ASP A 7 8.33 9.07 1.70
C ASP A 7 8.66 9.51 0.27
N GLU A 8 9.06 8.58 -0.59
CA GLU A 8 9.26 8.81 -2.01
C GLU A 8 7.92 8.92 -2.75
N GLU A 9 7.55 10.15 -3.12
CA GLU A 9 6.29 10.43 -3.83
C GLU A 9 6.16 9.62 -5.13
N THR A 10 7.26 9.41 -5.85
CA THR A 10 7.28 8.65 -7.11
C THR A 10 6.97 7.17 -6.86
N ASP A 11 7.62 6.56 -5.87
CA ASP A 11 7.38 5.15 -5.55
C ASP A 11 5.97 4.98 -4.97
N ARG A 12 5.49 5.89 -4.13
CA ARG A 12 4.09 5.84 -3.67
C ARG A 12 3.06 5.97 -4.81
N TRP A 13 3.33 6.76 -5.85
CA TRP A 13 2.36 7.02 -6.93
C TRP A 13 2.21 5.89 -7.95
N GLN A 14 3.24 5.04 -8.08
CA GLN A 14 3.18 3.83 -8.92
C GLN A 14 2.31 2.73 -8.29
N TRP A 15 2.03 2.80 -6.99
CA TRP A 15 1.14 1.86 -6.32
C TRP A 15 -0.29 2.38 -6.26
N ARG A 16 -1.24 1.55 -6.64
CA ARG A 16 -2.66 1.86 -6.67
C ARG A 16 -3.48 0.70 -6.12
N CYS A 17 -4.68 1.02 -5.64
CA CYS A 17 -5.64 -0.02 -5.28
C CYS A 17 -6.04 -0.82 -6.55
N PRO A 18 -6.63 -2.01 -6.42
CA PRO A 18 -7.10 -2.81 -7.55
C PRO A 18 -8.05 -2.03 -8.48
N ALA A 19 -8.87 -1.13 -7.93
CA ALA A 19 -9.73 -0.24 -8.70
C ALA A 19 -8.99 0.93 -9.41
N GLY A 20 -7.68 1.09 -9.18
CA GLY A 20 -6.84 2.09 -9.85
C GLY A 20 -6.73 3.44 -9.14
N HIS A 21 -7.12 3.53 -7.87
CA HIS A 21 -7.00 4.75 -7.06
C HIS A 21 -5.65 4.87 -6.36
N ARG A 22 -5.16 6.11 -6.21
CA ARG A 22 -3.92 6.45 -5.48
C ARG A 22 -4.12 6.80 -4.00
N SER A 23 -5.36 6.79 -3.52
CA SER A 23 -5.73 7.20 -2.15
C SER A 23 -5.82 5.99 -1.22
N TRP A 24 -4.89 5.05 -1.36
CA TRP A 24 -4.78 3.90 -0.49
C TRP A 24 -3.86 4.22 0.70
N GLU A 25 -4.13 3.57 1.82
CA GLU A 25 -3.48 3.75 3.11
C GLU A 25 -3.27 2.37 3.76
N PRO A 26 -2.06 2.04 4.22
CA PRO A 26 -1.81 0.79 4.91
C PRO A 26 -2.32 0.87 6.36
N THR A 27 -3.37 0.11 6.67
CA THR A 27 -4.01 0.05 7.98
C THR A 27 -3.97 -1.38 8.51
N ASN A 28 -3.34 -1.60 9.67
CA ASN A 28 -3.30 -2.88 10.41
C ASN A 28 -3.28 -4.14 9.51
N TYR A 29 -2.13 -4.41 8.88
CA TYR A 29 -1.91 -5.58 8.01
C TYR A 29 -2.79 -5.68 6.75
N HIS A 30 -3.59 -4.67 6.43
CA HIS A 30 -4.32 -4.56 5.17
C HIS A 30 -4.09 -3.19 4.53
N PHE A 31 -4.49 -3.06 3.27
CA PHE A 31 -4.58 -1.79 2.57
C PHE A 31 -6.02 -1.32 2.56
N TRP A 32 -6.20 -0.03 2.75
CA TRP A 32 -7.51 0.60 2.76
C TRP A 32 -7.54 1.77 1.79
N CYS A 33 -8.55 1.87 0.94
CA CYS A 33 -8.71 3.02 0.05
C CYS A 33 -9.87 3.91 0.47
N ALA A 34 -9.54 5.15 0.84
CA ALA A 34 -10.52 6.19 1.15
C ALA A 34 -11.47 6.49 -0.02
N GLN A 35 -11.00 6.33 -1.26
CA GLN A 35 -11.83 6.57 -2.44
C GLN A 35 -12.81 5.43 -2.66
N CYS A 36 -12.37 4.17 -2.57
CA CYS A 36 -13.27 3.00 -2.64
C CYS A 36 -14.31 3.05 -1.52
N ALA A 37 -13.92 3.42 -0.30
CA ALA A 37 -14.84 3.55 0.84
C ALA A 37 -15.92 4.64 0.64
N ARG A 38 -15.61 5.65 -0.18
CA ARG A 38 -16.54 6.73 -0.56
C ARG A 38 -17.32 6.41 -1.83
N SER A 39 -16.78 5.53 -2.67
CA SER A 39 -17.41 5.06 -3.89
C SER A 39 -18.57 4.15 -3.52
N ASN A 40 -19.68 4.27 -4.24
CA ASN A 40 -20.82 3.36 -4.11
C ASN A 40 -20.67 2.15 -5.04
N ASP A 41 -19.44 1.87 -5.48
CA ASP A 41 -19.13 0.77 -6.37
C ASP A 41 -19.21 -0.54 -5.59
N THR A 42 -20.18 -1.38 -5.94
CA THR A 42 -20.40 -2.69 -5.28
C THR A 42 -19.25 -3.67 -5.51
N ASP A 43 -18.43 -3.42 -6.54
CA ASP A 43 -17.27 -4.23 -6.92
C ASP A 43 -15.96 -3.73 -6.28
N ALA A 44 -15.95 -2.48 -5.76
CA ALA A 44 -14.75 -1.89 -5.19
C ALA A 44 -14.73 -2.04 -3.67
N GLU A 45 -14.06 -3.09 -3.18
CA GLU A 45 -13.86 -3.26 -1.74
C GLU A 45 -12.89 -2.19 -1.22
N PRO A 46 -13.24 -1.47 -0.14
CA PRO A 46 -12.37 -0.46 0.44
C PRO A 46 -11.16 -1.06 1.14
N GLU A 47 -11.27 -2.29 1.63
CA GLU A 47 -10.24 -3.05 2.32
C GLU A 47 -9.76 -4.16 1.40
N PHE A 48 -8.45 -4.27 1.21
CA PHE A 48 -7.84 -5.25 0.32
C PHE A 48 -6.43 -5.58 0.80
N GLU A 49 -5.93 -6.74 0.40
CA GLU A 49 -4.58 -7.20 0.71
C GLU A 49 -3.62 -7.11 -0.47
N GLU A 50 -4.08 -6.67 -1.63
CA GLU A 50 -3.31 -6.61 -2.87
C GLU A 50 -3.15 -5.17 -3.41
N LEU A 51 -1.94 -4.80 -3.81
CA LEU A 51 -1.67 -3.53 -4.48
C LEU A 51 -1.27 -3.75 -5.93
N ARG A 52 -1.85 -2.92 -6.81
CA ARG A 52 -1.49 -2.89 -8.22
C ARG A 52 -0.35 -1.91 -8.43
N ASN A 53 0.75 -2.40 -8.99
CA ASN A 53 1.86 -1.59 -9.43
C ASN A 53 1.63 -1.16 -10.89
N VAL A 54 1.44 0.13 -11.16
CA VAL A 54 1.24 0.64 -12.53
C VAL A 54 2.55 0.73 -13.33
N ARG A 55 3.72 0.63 -12.68
CA ARG A 55 5.03 0.62 -13.34
C ARG A 55 5.29 -0.72 -14.02
N THR A 56 4.91 -1.83 -13.37
CA THR A 56 5.07 -3.19 -13.91
C THR A 56 3.77 -3.78 -14.44
N ASP A 57 2.63 -3.14 -14.16
CA ASP A 57 1.27 -3.66 -14.40
C ASP A 57 0.99 -5.00 -13.70
N GLU A 58 1.65 -5.24 -12.57
CA GLU A 58 1.51 -6.43 -11.74
C GLU A 58 0.78 -6.12 -10.44
N THR A 59 0.13 -7.11 -9.86
CA THR A 59 -0.50 -7.02 -8.54
C THR A 59 0.33 -7.79 -7.53
N PHE A 60 0.58 -7.20 -6.37
CA PHE A 60 1.38 -7.78 -5.29
C PHE A 60 0.56 -7.86 -4.01
N GLU A 61 0.66 -8.99 -3.32
CA GLU A 61 0.00 -9.20 -2.03
C GLU A 61 0.74 -8.45 -0.90
N ARG A 62 0.06 -8.22 0.22
CA ARG A 62 0.61 -7.47 1.37
C ARG A 62 1.87 -8.13 1.93
N ASP A 63 1.95 -9.45 1.89
CA ASP A 63 3.11 -10.25 2.33
C ASP A 63 4.31 -10.10 1.39
N GLU A 64 4.03 -9.82 0.11
CA GLU A 64 5.06 -9.56 -0.90
C GLU A 64 5.54 -8.12 -0.89
N VAL A 65 4.91 -7.25 -0.12
CA VAL A 65 5.17 -5.80 -0.11
C VAL A 65 5.74 -5.38 1.24
N GLU A 66 6.91 -4.76 1.26
CA GLU A 66 7.47 -4.12 2.44
C GLU A 66 7.23 -2.61 2.36
N LEU A 67 6.57 -2.04 3.37
CA LEU A 67 6.32 -0.60 3.40
C LEU A 67 7.40 0.06 4.25
N VAL A 68 8.22 0.91 3.63
CA VAL A 68 9.25 1.68 4.32
C VAL A 68 8.87 3.16 4.37
N ARG A 69 9.30 3.89 5.40
CA ARG A 69 9.09 5.33 5.54
C ARG A 69 10.43 5.99 5.79
N GLY A 70 10.96 6.66 4.77
CA GLY A 70 12.31 7.23 4.81
C GLY A 70 13.38 6.15 4.82
N SER A 71 14.57 6.44 5.36
CA SER A 71 15.70 5.50 5.44
C SER A 71 15.61 4.49 6.59
N GLU A 72 14.42 4.27 7.16
CA GLU A 72 14.20 3.38 8.30
C GLU A 72 13.08 2.38 7.97
N SER A 73 13.40 1.09 7.96
CA SER A 73 12.42 0.01 7.76
C SER A 73 11.35 0.06 8.86
N TYR A 74 10.09 -0.20 8.51
CA TYR A 74 8.95 -0.16 9.46
C TYR A 74 9.12 -1.13 10.64
N GLU A 75 9.88 -2.22 10.46
CA GLU A 75 10.26 -3.16 11.51
C GLU A 75 11.17 -2.53 12.59
N SER A 76 12.05 -1.60 12.20
CA SER A 76 12.95 -0.90 13.12
C SER A 76 12.22 0.03 14.08
N LEU A 77 11.02 0.50 13.73
CA LEU A 77 10.17 1.33 14.59
C LEU A 77 9.42 0.52 15.66
N ARG A 78 9.22 -0.79 15.43
CA ARG A 78 8.60 -1.72 16.40
C ARG A 78 9.63 -2.38 17.33
N GLY A 79 10.89 -2.46 16.91
CA GLY A 79 12.00 -3.10 17.63
C GLY A 79 12.71 -2.21 18.67
N GLY A 80 11.97 -1.52 19.53
CA GLY A 80 12.56 -0.78 20.64
C GLY A 80 12.54 -1.58 21.93
N ARG A 81 13.68 -2.18 22.33
CA ARG A 81 14.32 -2.03 23.66
C ARG A 81 15.53 -2.96 23.87
N ALA A 82 16.69 -2.29 24.01
CA ALA A 82 17.83 -2.47 24.94
C ALA A 82 18.44 -3.86 25.15
#